data_AF-A0A1M7BDZ2-F1
#
_entry.id   AF-A0A1M7BDZ2-F1
#
_cell.length_a   1.000
_cell.length_b   1.000
_cell.length_c   1.000
_cell.angle_alpha   90.00
_cell.angle_beta   90.00
_cell.angle_gamma   90.00
#
_symmetry.space_group_name_H-M   'P 1'
#
loop_
_entity.id
_entity.type
_entity.pdbx_description
1 polymer ?
#
loop_
_entity_poly.entity_id
_entity_poly.type
_entity_poly.pdbx_seq_one_letter_code
_entity_poly.pdbx_strand_id
1 'polypeptide(L)'
;MSSAEQNKAQIILSKVPEVTVFFWIIKILCTTVGETFSDFINVTLGVGLVPTTIIMGIAFLIVGYLQFRAVKYIPGLYWLTVVLISVFGTLVTDNLTDGMGIPLEVSTIVFSILLLLTFLLWYLSEKTLSIHSVFTRKREAFYWSTILFTFALGTAVGDLYSEQLGLGYLPTGLIVAGIIISVFLAWKFLKLDAVLAFWVAYVFTRPLGASLGDYLSQPIKYGGLGLGATITSVIFLLAILGIIVYLGLTKYDTVKKNAAPVNNLNNKKQNVFIQTIAVLFLFLAAGTGSYAICSNNIAQQADSSQTSLTGQLSDFVTIENDMLNAVNAKDFAAAKTKADDLEHNWDVAAARLKSIDKTAWTDIDGTIDSVLADVRSGNQDVNKCVSAINASLSTLNSTNK
;
A
#
# COMPACT_ATOMS: atom_id res chain seq x y z
N MET A 1 -33.84 8.84 -28.64
CA MET A 1 -32.41 8.56 -28.85
C MET A 1 -32.24 7.06 -29.04
N SER A 2 -31.56 6.65 -30.10
CA SER A 2 -31.22 5.25 -30.35
C SER A 2 -30.30 4.71 -29.23
N SER A 3 -30.35 3.41 -28.94
CA SER A 3 -29.45 2.76 -27.98
C SER A 3 -27.96 2.99 -28.31
N ALA A 4 -27.62 3.21 -29.59
CA ALA A 4 -26.28 3.58 -30.03
C ALA A 4 -25.93 5.05 -29.70
N GLU A 5 -26.91 5.96 -29.72
CA GLU A 5 -26.71 7.36 -29.30
C GLU A 5 -26.59 7.46 -27.78
N GLN A 6 -27.32 6.64 -27.02
CA GLN A 6 -27.17 6.53 -25.57
C GLN A 6 -25.79 5.99 -25.18
N ASN A 7 -25.29 4.95 -25.85
CA ASN A 7 -23.93 4.44 -25.64
C ASN A 7 -22.84 5.47 -26.00
N LYS A 8 -23.01 6.23 -27.10
CA LYS A 8 -22.08 7.33 -27.44
C LYS A 8 -22.10 8.46 -26.42
N ALA A 9 -23.29 8.88 -25.97
CA ALA A 9 -23.42 9.92 -24.95
C ALA A 9 -22.82 9.48 -23.61
N GLN A 10 -23.01 8.20 -23.25
CA GLN A 10 -22.36 7.57 -22.10
C GLN A 10 -20.84 7.64 -22.24
N ILE A 11 -20.25 7.12 -23.32
CA ILE A 11 -18.79 7.18 -23.53
C ILE A 11 -18.21 8.60 -23.42
N ILE A 12 -18.93 9.63 -23.91
CA ILE A 12 -18.52 11.04 -23.87
C ILE A 12 -18.57 11.63 -22.43
N LEU A 13 -19.38 11.05 -21.54
CA LEU A 13 -19.56 11.50 -20.15
C LEU A 13 -18.62 10.78 -19.17
N SER A 14 -17.82 9.81 -19.61
CA SER A 14 -16.92 9.05 -18.71
C SER A 14 -15.89 9.99 -18.11
N LYS A 15 -15.80 9.99 -16.77
CA LYS A 15 -14.80 10.76 -16.03
C LYS A 15 -13.48 10.03 -15.82
N VAL A 16 -13.34 8.83 -16.40
CA VAL A 16 -12.17 7.96 -16.22
C VAL A 16 -11.42 7.82 -17.56
N PRO A 17 -10.07 7.85 -17.57
CA PRO A 17 -9.28 7.68 -18.79
C PRO A 17 -9.52 6.33 -19.48
N GLU A 18 -9.19 6.29 -20.77
CA GLU A 18 -9.08 5.02 -21.50
C GLU A 18 -7.90 4.19 -20.95
N VAL A 19 -8.12 2.88 -20.78
CA VAL A 19 -7.13 1.94 -20.26
C VAL A 19 -6.09 1.63 -21.33
N THR A 20 -5.13 2.55 -21.50
CA THR A 20 -3.99 2.42 -22.42
C THR A 20 -2.74 1.98 -21.65
N VAL A 21 -1.62 1.78 -22.36
CA VAL A 21 -0.32 1.53 -21.70
C VAL A 21 0.08 2.70 -20.78
N PHE A 22 -0.21 3.94 -21.17
CA PHE A 22 0.04 5.12 -20.35
C PHE A 22 -0.76 5.12 -19.05
N PHE A 23 -1.99 4.61 -19.06
CA PHE A 23 -2.79 4.45 -17.85
C PHE A 23 -2.06 3.59 -16.82
N TRP A 24 -1.54 2.42 -17.24
CA TRP A 24 -0.82 1.52 -16.34
C TRP A 24 0.52 2.11 -15.87
N ILE A 25 1.25 2.80 -16.75
CA ILE A 25 2.52 3.45 -16.39
C ILE A 25 2.26 4.51 -15.31
N ILE A 26 1.36 5.47 -15.54
CA ILE A 26 1.11 6.54 -14.57
C ILE A 26 0.55 5.95 -13.27
N LYS A 27 -0.31 4.94 -13.35
CA LYS A 27 -0.84 4.25 -12.17
C LYS A 27 0.27 3.65 -11.31
N ILE A 28 1.22 2.93 -11.92
CA ILE A 28 2.36 2.35 -11.20
C ILE A 28 3.24 3.46 -10.60
N LEU A 29 3.49 4.54 -11.35
CA LEU A 29 4.24 5.67 -10.81
C LEU A 29 3.52 6.31 -9.62
N CYS A 30 2.19 6.51 -9.70
CA CYS A 30 1.39 7.04 -8.60
C CYS A 30 1.40 6.11 -7.39
N THR A 31 1.35 4.78 -7.59
CA THR A 31 1.40 3.84 -6.45
C THR A 31 2.77 3.88 -5.79
N THR A 32 3.87 4.05 -6.51
CA THR A 32 5.21 4.23 -5.91
C THR A 32 5.39 5.58 -5.22
N VAL A 33 4.84 6.66 -5.77
CA VAL A 33 4.81 7.97 -5.10
C VAL A 33 3.99 7.93 -3.84
N GLY A 34 2.89 7.18 -3.83
CA GLY A 34 2.05 7.01 -2.64
C GLY A 34 2.84 6.60 -1.41
N GLU A 35 3.79 5.68 -1.57
CA GLU A 35 4.70 5.18 -0.52
C GLU A 35 5.76 6.22 -0.16
N THR A 36 6.59 6.55 -1.14
CA THR A 36 7.77 7.37 -0.87
C THR A 36 7.42 8.79 -0.43
N PHE A 37 6.29 9.33 -0.87
CA PHE A 37 5.86 10.67 -0.50
C PHE A 37 5.21 10.74 0.88
N SER A 38 4.52 9.69 1.34
CA SER A 38 4.08 9.62 2.75
C SER A 38 5.29 9.60 3.67
N ASP A 39 6.29 8.76 3.38
CA ASP A 39 7.52 8.65 4.17
C ASP A 39 8.33 9.95 4.17
N PHE A 40 8.37 10.62 3.03
CA PHE A 40 9.04 11.90 2.91
C PHE A 40 8.43 12.93 3.87
N ILE A 41 7.10 13.05 3.93
CA ILE A 41 6.46 14.01 4.83
C ILE A 41 6.54 13.54 6.29
N ASN A 42 6.24 12.26 6.53
CA ASN A 42 6.18 11.69 7.88
C ASN A 42 7.57 11.70 8.54
N VAL A 43 8.53 11.01 7.91
CA VAL A 43 9.86 10.70 8.48
C VAL A 43 10.89 11.75 8.08
N THR A 44 10.99 12.08 6.79
CA THR A 44 12.09 12.95 6.31
C THR A 44 11.88 14.41 6.72
N LEU A 45 10.67 14.94 6.59
CA LEU A 45 10.32 16.28 7.05
C LEU A 45 10.01 16.32 8.56
N GLY A 46 9.85 15.16 9.20
CA GLY A 46 9.57 15.05 10.64
C GLY A 46 8.21 15.61 11.06
N VAL A 47 7.23 15.63 10.15
CA VAL A 47 5.86 16.12 10.44
C VAL A 47 5.12 15.13 11.35
N GLY A 48 5.51 13.86 11.32
CA GLY A 48 4.88 12.78 12.08
C GLY A 48 3.62 12.24 11.41
N LEU A 49 3.24 11.03 11.81
CA LEU A 49 2.24 10.23 11.10
C LEU A 49 0.86 10.87 11.13
N VAL A 50 0.31 11.12 12.32
CA VAL A 50 -1.05 11.68 12.49
C VAL A 50 -1.22 13.05 11.81
N PRO A 51 -0.32 14.04 12.00
CA PRO A 51 -0.46 15.32 11.30
C PRO A 51 -0.37 15.19 9.78
N THR A 52 0.50 14.31 9.27
CA THR A 52 0.62 14.01 7.84
C THR A 52 -0.68 13.45 7.28
N THR A 53 -1.29 12.47 7.96
CA THR A 53 -2.58 11.88 7.60
C THR A 53 -3.69 12.93 7.52
N ILE A 54 -3.74 13.88 8.47
CA ILE A 54 -4.74 14.94 8.47
C ILE A 54 -4.53 15.91 7.30
N ILE A 55 -3.30 16.36 7.06
CA ILE A 55 -2.97 17.31 5.97
C ILE A 55 -3.31 16.69 4.62
N MET A 56 -2.83 15.46 4.37
CA MET A 56 -3.08 14.75 3.11
C MET A 56 -4.55 14.37 2.96
N GLY A 57 -5.24 14.03 4.05
CA GLY A 57 -6.68 13.78 4.06
C GLY A 57 -7.50 15.01 3.66
N ILE A 58 -7.17 16.20 4.19
CA ILE A 58 -7.83 17.45 3.81
C ILE A 58 -7.57 17.76 2.33
N ALA A 59 -6.32 17.62 1.87
CA ALA A 59 -5.98 17.84 0.46
C ALA A 59 -6.76 16.88 -0.46
N PHE A 60 -6.82 15.59 -0.10
CA PHE A 60 -7.61 14.58 -0.80
C PHE A 60 -9.10 14.94 -0.85
N LEU A 61 -9.69 15.38 0.26
CA LEU A 61 -11.11 15.78 0.30
C LEU A 61 -11.40 16.99 -0.59
N ILE A 62 -10.51 18.00 -0.61
CA ILE A 62 -10.66 19.19 -1.46
C ILE A 62 -10.60 18.80 -2.94
N VAL A 63 -9.55 18.07 -3.35
CA VAL A 63 -9.38 17.67 -4.75
C VAL A 63 -10.44 16.66 -5.18
N GLY A 64 -10.79 15.72 -4.30
CA GLY A 64 -11.88 14.78 -4.50
C GLY A 64 -13.21 15.51 -4.72
N TYR A 65 -13.53 16.53 -3.92
CA TYR A 65 -14.72 17.35 -4.13
C TYR A 65 -14.72 18.03 -5.52
N LEU A 66 -13.58 18.57 -5.95
CA LEU A 66 -13.44 19.14 -7.29
C LEU A 66 -13.65 18.08 -8.38
N GLN A 67 -13.14 16.86 -8.20
CA GLN A 67 -13.32 15.73 -9.10
C GLN A 67 -14.80 15.32 -9.21
N PHE A 68 -15.52 15.22 -8.08
CA PHE A 68 -16.96 14.97 -8.07
C PHE A 68 -17.75 16.08 -8.77
N ARG A 69 -17.30 17.33 -8.68
CA ARG A 69 -17.93 18.48 -9.33
C ARG A 69 -17.63 18.58 -10.82
N ALA A 70 -16.50 18.07 -11.28
CA ALA A 70 -16.13 18.07 -12.69
C ALA A 70 -17.19 17.32 -13.52
N VAL A 71 -17.61 17.90 -14.64
CA VAL A 71 -18.66 17.32 -15.50
C VAL A 71 -18.07 16.46 -16.62
N LYS A 72 -16.76 16.56 -16.84
CA LYS A 72 -15.99 15.86 -17.88
C LYS A 72 -14.67 15.38 -17.32
N TYR A 73 -14.05 14.40 -18.00
CA TYR A 73 -12.69 13.97 -17.69
C TYR A 73 -11.70 15.13 -17.84
N ILE A 74 -10.99 15.45 -16.75
CA ILE A 74 -9.88 16.40 -16.71
C ILE A 74 -8.65 15.59 -16.26
N PRO A 75 -7.67 15.32 -17.15
CA PRO A 75 -6.55 14.44 -16.83
C PRO A 75 -5.81 14.82 -15.56
N GLY A 76 -5.46 16.12 -15.41
CA GLY A 76 -4.74 16.61 -14.24
C GLY A 76 -5.51 16.42 -12.93
N LEU A 77 -6.82 16.66 -12.92
CA LEU A 77 -7.65 16.52 -11.72
C LEU A 77 -7.80 15.06 -11.31
N TYR A 78 -8.02 14.17 -12.30
CA TYR A 78 -8.13 12.74 -12.05
C TYR A 78 -6.83 12.17 -11.49
N TRP A 79 -5.69 12.43 -12.15
CA TRP A 79 -4.40 11.89 -11.71
C TRP A 79 -3.93 12.52 -10.39
N LEU A 80 -4.21 13.79 -10.15
CA LEU A 80 -3.97 14.40 -8.83
C LEU A 80 -4.82 13.72 -7.74
N THR A 81 -6.08 13.41 -8.03
CA THR A 81 -6.92 12.63 -7.11
C THR A 81 -6.32 11.25 -6.84
N VAL A 82 -5.79 10.58 -7.88
CA VAL A 82 -5.12 9.27 -7.76
C VAL A 82 -3.84 9.34 -6.94
N VAL A 83 -3.04 10.40 -7.05
CA VAL A 83 -1.84 10.62 -6.21
C VAL A 83 -2.24 10.92 -4.76
N LEU A 84 -3.25 11.75 -4.53
CA LEU A 84 -3.66 12.08 -3.16
C LEU A 84 -4.30 10.90 -2.46
N ILE A 85 -5.13 10.12 -3.16
CA ILE A 85 -5.74 8.91 -2.58
C ILE A 85 -4.70 7.80 -2.38
N SER A 86 -3.61 7.78 -3.17
CA SER A 86 -2.53 6.82 -2.94
C SER A 86 -1.80 7.11 -1.65
N VAL A 87 -1.35 8.36 -1.46
CA VAL A 87 -0.67 8.79 -0.23
C VAL A 87 -1.57 8.66 0.99
N PHE A 88 -2.83 9.10 0.88
CA PHE A 88 -3.78 8.97 1.98
C PHE A 88 -4.09 7.51 2.32
N GLY A 89 -4.17 6.64 1.31
CA GLY A 89 -4.37 5.20 1.51
C GLY A 89 -3.21 4.53 2.25
N THR A 90 -1.96 4.90 1.96
CA THR A 90 -0.77 4.48 2.71
C THR A 90 -0.91 4.88 4.18
N LEU A 91 -1.05 6.19 4.41
CA LEU A 91 -1.12 6.78 5.75
C LEU A 91 -2.27 6.23 6.62
N VAL A 92 -3.36 5.76 6.02
CA VAL A 92 -4.45 5.09 6.75
C VAL A 92 -4.00 3.72 7.26
N THR A 93 -3.27 2.96 6.46
CA THR A 93 -2.71 1.65 6.88
C THR A 93 -1.64 1.84 7.95
N ASP A 94 -0.69 2.74 7.73
CA ASP A 94 0.41 3.02 8.65
C ASP A 94 -0.13 3.50 10.01
N ASN A 95 -1.16 4.37 10.01
CA ASN A 95 -1.75 4.86 11.25
C ASN A 95 -2.51 3.76 12.02
N LEU A 96 -3.02 2.73 11.34
CA LEU A 96 -3.59 1.57 12.03
C LEU A 96 -2.49 0.65 12.58
N THR A 97 -1.44 0.44 11.81
CA THR A 97 -0.40 -0.55 12.09
C THR A 97 0.65 0.03 13.03
N ASP A 98 1.40 1.02 12.59
CA ASP A 98 2.45 1.70 13.37
C ASP A 98 1.87 2.67 14.40
N GLY A 99 0.76 3.34 14.06
CA GLY A 99 0.16 4.37 14.92
C GLY A 99 -0.69 3.81 16.07
N MET A 100 -1.40 2.71 15.81
CA MET A 100 -2.36 2.11 16.76
C MET A 100 -1.99 0.67 17.18
N GLY A 101 -0.88 0.11 16.68
CA GLY A 101 -0.43 -1.24 17.00
C GLY A 101 -1.34 -2.35 16.47
N ILE A 102 -2.15 -2.10 15.43
CA ILE A 102 -3.03 -3.12 14.84
C ILE A 102 -2.20 -4.00 13.91
N PRO A 103 -2.13 -5.33 14.13
CA PRO A 103 -1.29 -6.20 13.30
C PRO A 103 -1.66 -6.12 11.80
N LEU A 104 -0.64 -6.11 10.93
CA LEU A 104 -0.79 -6.06 9.47
C LEU A 104 -1.70 -7.17 8.92
N GLU A 105 -1.72 -8.36 9.55
CA GLU A 105 -2.64 -9.44 9.18
C GLU A 105 -4.11 -9.04 9.40
N VAL A 106 -4.40 -8.36 10.50
CA VAL A 106 -5.74 -7.88 10.84
C VAL A 106 -6.15 -6.77 9.87
N SER A 107 -5.27 -5.80 9.64
CA SER A 107 -5.48 -4.72 8.67
C SER A 107 -5.74 -5.26 7.26
N THR A 108 -4.96 -6.26 6.82
CA THR A 108 -5.13 -6.94 5.53
C THR A 108 -6.51 -7.61 5.42
N ILE A 109 -6.95 -8.34 6.46
CA ILE A 109 -8.26 -8.99 6.48
C ILE A 109 -9.39 -7.95 6.44
N VAL A 110 -9.30 -6.90 7.25
CA VAL A 110 -10.32 -5.84 7.32
C VAL A 110 -10.45 -5.11 5.99
N PHE A 111 -9.33 -4.67 5.39
CA PHE A 111 -9.38 -4.00 4.08
C PHE A 111 -9.84 -4.94 2.96
N SER A 112 -9.51 -6.22 3.02
CA SER A 112 -10.05 -7.22 2.08
C SER A 112 -11.57 -7.33 2.18
N ILE A 113 -12.12 -7.40 3.40
CA ILE A 113 -13.57 -7.43 3.63
C ILE A 113 -14.23 -6.14 3.14
N LEU A 114 -13.66 -4.98 3.46
CA LEU A 114 -14.20 -3.67 3.02
C LEU A 114 -14.19 -3.54 1.50
N LEU A 115 -13.12 -4.00 0.84
CA LEU A 115 -13.03 -4.01 -0.62
C LEU A 115 -14.09 -4.94 -1.24
N LEU A 116 -14.23 -6.16 -0.70
CA LEU A 116 -15.26 -7.12 -1.13
C LEU A 116 -16.68 -6.58 -0.94
N LEU A 117 -16.96 -5.96 0.21
CA LEU A 117 -18.26 -5.33 0.48
C LEU A 117 -18.51 -4.17 -0.48
N THR A 118 -17.50 -3.38 -0.81
CA THR A 118 -17.62 -2.28 -1.77
C THR A 118 -17.96 -2.81 -3.17
N PHE A 119 -17.27 -3.86 -3.64
CA PHE A 119 -17.61 -4.51 -4.90
C PHE A 119 -19.01 -5.13 -4.88
N LEU A 120 -19.40 -5.78 -3.77
CA LEU A 120 -20.70 -6.39 -3.62
C LEU A 120 -21.81 -5.34 -3.66
N LEU A 121 -21.71 -4.28 -2.86
CA LEU A 121 -22.68 -3.19 -2.82
C LEU A 121 -22.77 -2.47 -4.17
N TRP A 122 -21.64 -2.26 -4.84
CA TRP A 122 -21.63 -1.68 -6.18
C TRP A 122 -22.36 -2.59 -7.18
N TYR A 123 -22.03 -3.89 -7.19
CA TYR A 123 -22.69 -4.86 -8.08
C TYR A 123 -24.19 -5.02 -7.75
N LEU A 124 -24.58 -5.00 -6.48
CA LEU A 124 -25.98 -5.07 -6.08
C LEU A 124 -26.77 -3.84 -6.54
N SER A 125 -26.17 -2.64 -6.41
CA SER A 125 -26.80 -1.36 -6.76
C SER A 125 -26.86 -1.12 -8.27
N GLU A 126 -25.79 -1.42 -9.01
CA GLU A 126 -25.63 -0.99 -10.41
C GLU A 126 -25.60 -2.16 -11.40
N LYS A 127 -25.51 -3.41 -10.90
CA LYS A 127 -25.42 -4.66 -11.70
C LYS A 127 -24.29 -4.67 -12.73
N THR A 128 -23.29 -3.81 -12.54
CA THR A 128 -22.08 -3.70 -13.36
C THR A 128 -20.94 -3.18 -12.49
N LEU A 129 -19.73 -3.68 -12.75
CA LEU A 129 -18.46 -3.19 -12.18
C LEU A 129 -17.62 -2.47 -13.24
N SER A 130 -18.25 -2.12 -14.38
CA SER A 130 -17.55 -1.52 -15.51
C SER A 130 -17.22 -0.05 -15.26
N ILE A 131 -15.94 0.25 -15.39
CA ILE A 131 -15.35 1.59 -15.20
C ILE A 131 -15.69 2.54 -16.35
N HIS A 132 -16.02 2.00 -17.52
CA HIS A 132 -16.46 2.79 -18.66
C HIS A 132 -17.86 3.40 -18.45
N SER A 133 -18.52 3.11 -17.33
CA SER A 133 -19.90 3.51 -17.07
C SER A 133 -20.07 4.49 -15.89
N VAL A 134 -18.98 5.16 -15.48
CA VAL A 134 -18.98 6.09 -14.33
C VAL A 134 -19.49 7.47 -14.76
N PHE A 135 -20.82 7.63 -14.77
CA PHE A 135 -21.50 8.89 -15.13
C PHE A 135 -22.34 9.48 -14.00
N THR A 136 -22.66 8.69 -12.98
CA THR A 136 -23.48 9.11 -11.85
C THR A 136 -22.60 9.33 -10.62
N ARG A 137 -22.99 10.27 -9.75
CA ARG A 137 -22.29 10.51 -8.47
C ARG A 137 -22.22 9.25 -7.60
N LYS A 138 -23.22 8.36 -7.69
CA LYS A 138 -23.24 7.08 -6.98
C LYS A 138 -22.16 6.13 -7.50
N ARG A 139 -22.03 5.97 -8.82
CA ARG A 139 -20.97 5.14 -9.43
C ARG A 139 -19.58 5.70 -9.16
N GLU A 140 -19.46 7.03 -9.19
CA GLU A 140 -18.21 7.71 -8.88
C GLU A 140 -17.79 7.50 -7.42
N ALA A 141 -18.75 7.51 -6.48
CA ALA A 141 -18.48 7.18 -5.07
C ALA A 141 -17.99 5.73 -4.91
N PHE A 142 -18.68 4.75 -5.50
CA PHE A 142 -18.20 3.35 -5.46
C PHE A 142 -16.81 3.20 -6.07
N TYR A 143 -16.56 3.85 -7.20
CA TYR A 143 -15.26 3.82 -7.86
C TYR A 143 -14.14 4.35 -6.96
N TRP A 144 -14.30 5.54 -6.36
CA TRP A 144 -13.29 6.10 -5.48
C TRP A 144 -13.16 5.34 -4.16
N SER A 145 -14.25 4.79 -3.60
CA SER A 145 -14.19 3.90 -2.44
C SER A 145 -13.42 2.62 -2.74
N THR A 146 -13.66 1.98 -3.90
CA THR A 146 -12.91 0.81 -4.34
C THR A 146 -11.43 1.15 -4.46
N ILE A 147 -11.10 2.31 -5.03
CA ILE A 147 -9.71 2.75 -5.13
C ILE A 147 -9.09 2.95 -3.75
N LEU A 148 -9.76 3.65 -2.83
CA LEU A 148 -9.25 3.87 -1.47
C LEU A 148 -8.92 2.56 -0.76
N PHE A 149 -9.86 1.62 -0.71
CA PHE A 149 -9.63 0.33 -0.05
C PHE A 149 -8.61 -0.54 -0.77
N THR A 150 -8.50 -0.42 -2.10
CA THR A 150 -7.42 -1.07 -2.86
C THR A 150 -6.06 -0.52 -2.47
N PHE A 151 -5.95 0.79 -2.26
CA PHE A 151 -4.71 1.42 -1.85
C PHE A 151 -4.30 0.98 -0.44
N ALA A 152 -5.21 1.07 0.53
CA ALA A 152 -4.96 0.66 1.91
C ALA A 152 -4.63 -0.84 2.03
N LEU A 153 -5.41 -1.70 1.35
CA LEU A 153 -5.14 -3.15 1.27
C LEU A 153 -3.77 -3.42 0.64
N GLY A 154 -3.43 -2.67 -0.41
CA GLY A 154 -2.20 -2.90 -1.15
C GLY A 154 -0.94 -2.54 -0.36
N THR A 155 -1.01 -1.51 0.49
CA THR A 155 0.03 -1.20 1.51
C THR A 155 0.13 -2.37 2.49
N ALA A 156 -0.97 -2.72 3.15
CA ALA A 156 -0.97 -3.76 4.19
C ALA A 156 -0.46 -5.12 3.70
N VAL A 157 -0.82 -5.52 2.48
CA VAL A 157 -0.32 -6.76 1.86
C VAL A 157 1.13 -6.64 1.43
N GLY A 158 1.56 -5.46 0.96
CA GLY A 158 2.96 -5.18 0.63
C GLY A 158 3.83 -5.44 1.85
N ASP A 159 3.61 -4.68 2.91
CA ASP A 159 4.43 -4.68 4.13
C ASP A 159 4.37 -6.03 4.86
N LEU A 160 3.19 -6.67 4.85
CA LEU A 160 3.05 -8.02 5.39
C LEU A 160 3.99 -9.02 4.69
N TYR A 161 4.11 -8.95 3.36
CA TYR A 161 4.95 -9.88 2.61
C TYR A 161 6.42 -9.46 2.60
N SER A 162 6.72 -8.18 2.41
CA SER A 162 8.12 -7.71 2.33
C SER A 162 8.81 -7.68 3.69
N GLU A 163 8.12 -7.25 4.74
CA GLU A 163 8.73 -6.96 6.04
C GLU A 163 8.40 -8.07 7.03
N GLN A 164 7.12 -8.24 7.38
CA GLN A 164 6.75 -9.22 8.41
C GLN A 164 7.04 -10.67 8.03
N LEU A 165 6.84 -11.05 6.76
CA LEU A 165 7.19 -12.38 6.25
C LEU A 165 8.64 -12.48 5.76
N GLY A 166 9.42 -11.40 5.85
CA GLY A 166 10.85 -11.39 5.55
C GLY A 166 11.22 -11.74 4.11
N LEU A 167 10.29 -11.64 3.14
CA LEU A 167 10.61 -11.89 1.73
C LEU A 167 11.47 -10.78 1.12
N GLY A 168 11.48 -9.60 1.73
CA GLY A 168 12.13 -8.40 1.21
C GLY A 168 11.35 -7.74 0.08
N TYR A 169 11.76 -6.51 -0.25
CA TYR A 169 11.05 -5.65 -1.18
C TYR A 169 11.11 -6.15 -2.64
N LEU A 170 12.30 -6.51 -3.14
CA LEU A 170 12.47 -6.93 -4.53
C LEU A 170 11.78 -8.27 -4.87
N PRO A 171 11.92 -9.35 -4.06
CA PRO A 171 11.21 -10.60 -4.31
C PRO A 171 9.69 -10.42 -4.28
N THR A 172 9.16 -9.65 -3.33
CA THR A 172 7.73 -9.33 -3.25
C THR A 172 7.26 -8.60 -4.51
N GLY A 173 7.99 -7.58 -4.95
CA GLY A 173 7.70 -6.86 -6.20
C GLY A 173 7.69 -7.77 -7.43
N LEU A 174 8.65 -8.70 -7.55
CA LEU A 174 8.71 -9.65 -8.67
C LEU A 174 7.54 -10.64 -8.67
N ILE A 175 7.15 -11.16 -7.49
CA ILE A 175 5.99 -12.05 -7.35
C ILE A 175 4.73 -11.33 -7.81
N VAL A 176 4.51 -10.10 -7.33
CA VAL A 176 3.33 -9.31 -7.69
C VAL A 176 3.33 -8.96 -9.18
N ALA A 177 4.48 -8.60 -9.76
CA ALA A 177 4.61 -8.39 -11.20
C ALA A 177 4.26 -9.66 -11.99
N GLY A 178 4.71 -10.83 -11.54
CA GLY A 178 4.37 -12.14 -12.12
C GLY A 178 2.86 -12.42 -12.09
N ILE A 179 2.18 -12.06 -11.00
CA ILE A 179 0.71 -12.16 -10.89
C ILE A 179 0.04 -11.28 -11.94
N ILE A 180 0.45 -10.00 -12.07
CA ILE A 180 -0.12 -9.07 -13.05
C ILE A 180 0.07 -9.59 -14.49
N ILE A 181 1.28 -10.09 -14.81
CA ILE A 181 1.57 -10.69 -16.12
C ILE A 181 0.68 -11.92 -16.36
N SER A 182 0.50 -12.78 -15.36
CA SER A 182 -0.34 -13.97 -15.46
C SER A 182 -1.80 -13.62 -15.73
N VAL A 183 -2.32 -12.57 -15.08
CA VAL A 183 -3.68 -12.07 -15.30
C VAL A 183 -3.82 -11.48 -16.71
N PHE A 184 -2.81 -10.76 -17.19
CA PHE A 184 -2.78 -10.26 -18.57
C PHE A 184 -2.79 -11.40 -19.59
N LEU A 185 -2.00 -12.46 -19.38
CA LEU A 185 -1.99 -13.65 -20.22
C LEU A 185 -3.34 -14.39 -20.17
N ALA A 186 -3.95 -14.51 -18.99
CA ALA A 186 -5.28 -15.11 -18.83
C ALA A 186 -6.37 -14.33 -19.58
N TRP A 187 -6.32 -12.99 -19.54
CA TRP A 187 -7.20 -12.15 -20.35
C TRP A 187 -6.95 -12.33 -21.84
N LYS A 188 -5.68 -12.33 -22.27
CA LYS A 188 -5.33 -12.38 -23.69
C LYS A 188 -5.61 -13.74 -24.34
N PHE A 189 -5.31 -14.83 -23.62
CA PHE A 189 -5.32 -16.19 -24.17
C PHE A 189 -6.45 -17.07 -23.62
N LEU A 190 -6.86 -16.88 -22.36
CA LEU A 190 -7.87 -17.72 -21.68
C LEU A 190 -9.28 -17.09 -21.66
N LYS A 191 -9.48 -15.98 -22.39
CA LYS A 191 -10.78 -15.27 -22.49
C LYS A 191 -11.35 -14.88 -21.11
N LEU A 192 -10.49 -14.47 -20.18
CA LEU A 192 -10.91 -13.90 -18.90
C LEU A 192 -11.71 -12.62 -19.15
N ASP A 193 -12.77 -12.40 -18.37
CA ASP A 193 -13.56 -11.16 -18.44
C ASP A 193 -12.67 -9.92 -18.27
N ALA A 194 -12.89 -8.91 -19.14
CA ALA A 194 -12.04 -7.72 -19.18
C ALA A 194 -12.18 -6.84 -17.93
N VAL A 195 -13.37 -6.76 -17.34
CA VAL A 195 -13.61 -5.98 -16.11
C VAL A 195 -12.95 -6.66 -14.92
N LEU A 196 -13.08 -7.98 -14.83
CA LEU A 196 -12.43 -8.77 -13.80
C LEU A 196 -10.90 -8.66 -13.92
N ALA A 197 -10.34 -8.90 -15.12
CA ALA A 197 -8.90 -8.82 -15.35
C ALA A 197 -8.35 -7.44 -15.01
N PHE A 198 -9.10 -6.39 -15.35
CA PHE A 198 -8.77 -5.01 -14.97
C PHE A 198 -8.69 -4.88 -13.45
N TRP A 199 -9.74 -5.24 -12.70
CA TRP A 199 -9.77 -5.01 -11.26
C TRP A 199 -8.71 -5.80 -10.53
N VAL A 200 -8.46 -7.04 -10.94
CA VAL A 200 -7.37 -7.84 -10.39
C VAL A 200 -6.02 -7.17 -10.64
N ALA A 201 -5.70 -6.82 -11.89
CA ALA A 201 -4.44 -6.14 -12.20
C ALA A 201 -4.33 -4.80 -11.46
N TYR A 202 -5.43 -4.05 -11.36
CA TYR A 202 -5.49 -2.78 -10.64
C TYR A 202 -5.19 -2.96 -9.15
N VAL A 203 -5.74 -3.97 -8.51
CA VAL A 203 -5.47 -4.27 -7.09
C VAL A 203 -4.00 -4.59 -6.86
N PHE A 204 -3.41 -5.45 -7.69
CA PHE A 204 -2.02 -5.84 -7.55
C PHE A 204 -1.01 -4.75 -7.95
N THR A 205 -1.41 -3.72 -8.69
CA THR A 205 -0.49 -2.59 -8.97
C THR A 205 -0.09 -1.78 -7.73
N ARG A 206 -0.87 -1.86 -6.63
CA ARG A 206 -0.49 -1.17 -5.39
C ARG A 206 0.61 -1.90 -4.62
N PRO A 207 0.49 -3.19 -4.24
CA PRO A 207 1.59 -3.92 -3.62
C PRO A 207 2.88 -3.83 -4.45
N LEU A 208 2.77 -3.89 -5.79
CA LEU A 208 3.92 -3.69 -6.67
C LEU A 208 4.56 -2.30 -6.48
N GLY A 209 3.74 -1.26 -6.38
CA GLY A 209 4.20 0.12 -6.24
C GLY A 209 4.84 0.39 -4.88
N ALA A 210 4.26 -0.15 -3.80
CA ALA A 210 4.79 -0.09 -2.45
C ALA A 210 6.17 -0.76 -2.39
N SER A 211 6.25 -2.06 -2.73
CA SER A 211 7.53 -2.79 -2.72
C SER A 211 8.59 -2.18 -3.64
N LEU A 212 8.21 -1.60 -4.79
CA LEU A 212 9.16 -0.87 -5.64
C LEU A 212 9.59 0.46 -5.01
N GLY A 213 8.67 1.17 -4.36
CA GLY A 213 8.96 2.39 -3.62
C GLY A 213 9.98 2.15 -2.52
N ASP A 214 9.72 1.16 -1.67
CA ASP A 214 10.58 0.79 -0.55
C ASP A 214 11.93 0.28 -1.05
N TYR A 215 11.92 -0.57 -2.08
CA TYR A 215 13.17 -1.03 -2.70
C TYR A 215 14.02 0.13 -3.21
N LEU A 216 13.43 1.21 -3.73
CA LEU A 216 14.19 2.36 -4.21
C LEU A 216 14.59 3.32 -3.07
N SER A 217 13.70 3.57 -2.11
CA SER A 217 13.90 4.55 -1.04
C SER A 217 14.75 4.03 0.11
N GLN A 218 14.53 2.79 0.55
CA GLN A 218 15.12 2.24 1.77
C GLN A 218 16.64 2.07 1.66
N PRO A 219 17.40 2.19 2.77
CA PRO A 219 18.84 1.96 2.82
C PRO A 219 19.28 0.60 2.26
N ILE A 220 20.50 0.55 1.71
CA ILE A 220 21.13 -0.69 1.22
C ILE A 220 21.23 -1.75 2.33
N LYS A 221 21.44 -1.31 3.57
CA LYS A 221 21.47 -2.18 4.75
C LYS A 221 20.17 -2.98 4.94
N TYR A 222 19.05 -2.45 4.47
CA TYR A 222 17.69 -3.01 4.63
C TYR A 222 17.18 -3.69 3.35
N GLY A 223 18.05 -3.89 2.35
CA GLY A 223 17.68 -4.52 1.09
C GLY A 223 17.10 -3.56 0.04
N GLY A 224 17.14 -2.24 0.28
CA GLY A 224 16.82 -1.22 -0.71
C GLY A 224 18.03 -0.71 -1.51
N LEU A 225 17.83 0.28 -2.38
CA LEU A 225 18.87 0.91 -3.21
C LEU A 225 19.50 2.15 -2.56
N GLY A 226 18.90 2.67 -1.48
CA GLY A 226 19.41 3.82 -0.75
C GLY A 226 19.29 5.16 -1.49
N LEU A 227 18.35 5.31 -2.43
CA LEU A 227 18.11 6.61 -3.08
C LEU A 227 17.47 7.62 -2.12
N GLY A 228 16.82 7.13 -1.06
CA GLY A 228 16.08 7.93 -0.09
C GLY A 228 14.70 8.34 -0.61
N ALA A 229 13.76 8.51 0.31
CA ALA A 229 12.38 8.90 0.00
C ALA A 229 12.31 10.20 -0.84
N THR A 230 13.13 11.20 -0.50
CA THR A 230 13.12 12.52 -1.16
C THR A 230 13.43 12.42 -2.66
N ILE A 231 14.56 11.79 -3.02
CA ILE A 231 15.01 11.74 -4.41
C ILE A 231 14.06 10.87 -5.22
N THR A 232 13.65 9.73 -4.67
CA THR A 232 12.69 8.83 -5.32
C THR A 232 11.35 9.54 -5.58
N SER A 233 10.77 10.22 -4.60
CA SER A 233 9.52 10.98 -4.79
C SER A 233 9.65 12.07 -5.84
N VAL A 234 10.75 12.84 -5.85
CA VAL A 234 10.94 13.92 -6.84
C VAL A 234 11.03 13.36 -8.26
N ILE A 235 11.81 12.29 -8.48
CA ILE A 235 11.94 11.65 -9.81
C ILE A 235 10.58 11.18 -10.31
N PHE A 236 9.81 10.49 -9.47
CA PHE A 236 8.53 9.94 -9.88
C PHE A 236 7.47 11.03 -10.06
N LEU A 237 7.42 12.06 -9.20
CA LEU A 237 6.52 13.21 -9.37
C LEU A 237 6.80 13.96 -10.67
N LEU A 238 8.08 14.17 -11.03
CA LEU A 238 8.45 14.78 -12.30
C LEU A 238 8.07 13.90 -13.50
N ALA A 239 8.24 12.58 -13.39
CA ALA A 239 7.80 11.65 -14.43
C ALA A 239 6.28 11.66 -14.62
N ILE A 240 5.51 11.64 -13.52
CA ILE A 240 4.05 11.76 -13.54
C ILE A 240 3.65 13.08 -14.19
N LEU A 241 4.23 14.19 -13.76
CA LEU A 241 3.94 15.51 -14.32
C LEU A 241 4.23 15.55 -15.83
N GLY A 242 5.38 15.02 -16.26
CA GLY A 242 5.76 14.94 -17.66
C GLY A 242 4.75 14.15 -18.51
N ILE A 243 4.29 13.00 -18.01
CA ILE A 243 3.29 12.18 -18.72
C ILE A 243 1.91 12.88 -18.70
N ILE A 244 1.50 13.50 -17.59
CA ILE A 244 0.23 14.24 -17.52
C ILE A 244 0.23 15.42 -18.50
N VAL A 245 1.33 16.17 -18.59
CA VAL A 245 1.48 17.27 -19.57
C VAL A 245 1.42 16.71 -20.99
N TYR A 246 2.14 15.62 -21.27
CA TYR A 246 2.10 14.95 -22.57
C TYR A 246 0.68 14.48 -22.95
N LEU A 247 -0.05 13.85 -22.03
CA LEU A 247 -1.43 13.41 -22.26
C LEU A 247 -2.38 14.60 -22.41
N GLY A 248 -2.21 15.65 -21.62
CA GLY A 248 -2.99 16.88 -21.74
C GLY A 248 -2.83 17.55 -23.11
N LEU A 249 -1.62 17.53 -23.67
CA LEU A 249 -1.31 18.07 -25.00
C LEU A 249 -1.81 17.16 -26.13
N THR A 250 -1.58 15.85 -26.01
CA THR A 250 -1.86 14.88 -27.09
C THR A 250 -3.28 14.33 -27.08
N LYS A 251 -3.98 14.40 -25.95
CA LYS A 251 -5.33 13.86 -25.71
C LYS A 251 -5.47 12.37 -26.03
N TYR A 252 -4.36 11.62 -25.99
CA TYR A 252 -4.33 10.17 -26.27
C TYR A 252 -5.16 9.34 -25.29
N ASP A 253 -5.43 9.88 -24.10
CA ASP A 253 -6.22 9.31 -23.01
C ASP A 253 -7.71 9.65 -23.07
N THR A 254 -8.11 10.54 -23.99
CA THR A 254 -9.51 10.88 -24.24
C THR A 254 -10.13 9.91 -25.23
N VAL A 255 -11.34 9.42 -24.92
CA VAL A 255 -11.99 8.41 -25.75
C VAL A 255 -12.17 8.93 -27.18
N LYS A 256 -11.56 8.23 -28.15
CA LYS A 256 -11.65 8.61 -29.57
C LYS A 256 -13.12 8.58 -30.03
N LYS A 257 -13.51 9.65 -30.71
CA LYS A 257 -14.85 9.93 -31.31
C LYS A 257 -15.41 8.81 -32.22
N ASN A 258 -14.59 7.82 -32.58
CA ASN A 258 -14.89 6.72 -33.51
C ASN A 258 -14.65 5.33 -32.91
N ALA A 259 -14.80 5.13 -31.60
CA ALA A 259 -14.92 3.77 -31.08
C ALA A 259 -16.20 3.14 -31.65
N ALA A 260 -16.03 2.14 -32.51
CA ALA A 260 -17.13 1.30 -32.98
C ALA A 260 -17.92 0.78 -31.78
N PRO A 261 -19.26 0.62 -31.89
CA PRO A 261 -20.04 0.10 -30.78
C PRO A 261 -19.42 -1.21 -30.34
N VAL A 262 -19.01 -1.28 -29.08
CA VAL A 262 -18.56 -2.53 -28.47
C VAL A 262 -19.69 -3.51 -28.68
N ASN A 263 -19.51 -4.44 -29.62
CA ASN A 263 -20.45 -5.52 -29.82
C ASN A 263 -20.63 -6.17 -28.46
N ASN A 264 -21.87 -6.14 -27.98
CA ASN A 264 -22.31 -6.94 -26.85
C ASN A 264 -21.96 -8.39 -27.18
N LEU A 265 -20.78 -8.81 -26.75
CA LEU A 265 -20.48 -10.22 -26.57
C LEU A 265 -21.40 -10.64 -25.44
N ASN A 266 -22.58 -11.13 -25.84
CA ASN A 266 -23.49 -11.95 -25.06
C ASN A 266 -22.80 -13.25 -24.60
N ASN A 267 -21.58 -13.16 -24.09
CA ASN A 267 -20.95 -14.21 -23.32
C ASN A 267 -21.70 -14.23 -21.99
N LYS A 268 -22.58 -15.23 -21.87
CA LYS A 268 -23.48 -15.49 -20.74
C LYS A 268 -22.90 -14.97 -19.43
N LYS A 269 -23.64 -14.11 -18.71
CA LYS A 269 -23.36 -13.66 -17.33
C LYS A 269 -22.89 -14.79 -16.39
N GLN A 270 -23.32 -16.03 -16.68
CA GLN A 270 -22.92 -17.25 -15.98
C GLN A 270 -21.41 -17.54 -16.07
N ASN A 271 -20.76 -17.30 -17.21
CA ASN A 271 -19.32 -17.49 -17.36
C ASN A 271 -18.52 -16.45 -16.57
N VAL A 272 -18.99 -15.20 -16.52
CA VAL A 272 -18.36 -14.13 -15.73
C VAL A 272 -18.44 -14.46 -14.25
N PHE A 273 -19.62 -14.90 -13.75
CA PHE A 273 -19.78 -15.28 -12.35
C PHE A 273 -18.88 -16.46 -11.95
N ILE A 274 -18.78 -17.48 -12.81
CA ILE A 274 -17.88 -18.62 -12.58
C ILE A 274 -16.42 -18.18 -12.61
N GLN A 275 -16.03 -17.32 -13.56
CA GLN A 275 -14.68 -16.75 -13.60
C GLN A 275 -14.38 -15.93 -12.33
N THR A 276 -15.32 -15.13 -11.85
CA THR A 276 -15.17 -14.37 -10.59
C THR A 276 -14.94 -15.29 -9.41
N ILE A 277 -15.77 -16.32 -9.23
CA ILE A 277 -15.60 -17.28 -8.12
C ILE A 277 -14.26 -18.01 -8.25
N ALA A 278 -13.91 -18.48 -9.44
CA ALA A 278 -12.67 -19.20 -9.67
C ALA A 278 -11.45 -18.33 -9.35
N VAL A 279 -11.46 -17.06 -9.76
CA VAL A 279 -10.37 -16.13 -9.51
C VAL A 279 -10.29 -15.76 -8.02
N LEU A 280 -11.41 -15.49 -7.36
CA LEU A 280 -11.43 -15.24 -5.92
C LEU A 280 -10.91 -16.45 -5.13
N PHE A 281 -11.33 -17.66 -5.51
CA PHE A 281 -10.85 -18.89 -4.87
C PHE A 281 -9.36 -19.09 -5.10
N LEU A 282 -8.88 -18.86 -6.32
CA LEU A 282 -7.46 -19.00 -6.66
C LEU A 282 -6.61 -17.99 -5.89
N PHE A 283 -7.04 -16.73 -5.79
CA PHE A 283 -6.33 -15.73 -4.99
C PHE A 283 -6.39 -16.01 -3.50
N LEU A 284 -7.53 -16.47 -2.97
CA LEU A 284 -7.63 -16.83 -1.57
C LEU A 284 -6.75 -18.04 -1.24
N ALA A 285 -6.74 -19.07 -2.08
CA ALA A 285 -5.90 -20.25 -1.91
C ALA A 285 -4.41 -19.92 -2.08
N ALA A 286 -4.06 -19.11 -3.09
CA ALA A 286 -2.68 -18.67 -3.31
C ALA A 286 -2.21 -17.76 -2.16
N GLY A 287 -3.03 -16.82 -1.71
CA GLY A 287 -2.71 -15.90 -0.62
C GLY A 287 -2.59 -16.61 0.73
N THR A 288 -3.53 -17.48 1.09
CA THR A 288 -3.44 -18.25 2.35
C THR A 288 -2.33 -19.30 2.29
N GLY A 289 -2.12 -19.95 1.14
CA GLY A 289 -1.05 -20.90 0.94
C GLY A 289 0.35 -20.27 1.00
N SER A 290 0.55 -19.14 0.32
CA SER A 290 1.83 -18.40 0.36
C SER A 290 2.09 -17.82 1.74
N TYR A 291 1.08 -17.26 2.41
CA TYR A 291 1.19 -16.85 3.82
C TYR A 291 1.60 -18.02 4.72
N ALA A 292 0.94 -19.18 4.62
CA ALA A 292 1.25 -20.35 5.45
C ALA A 292 2.66 -20.90 5.17
N ILE A 293 3.11 -20.91 3.92
CA ILE A 293 4.47 -21.33 3.55
C ILE A 293 5.50 -20.36 4.13
N CYS A 294 5.32 -19.06 3.93
CA CYS A 294 6.27 -18.07 4.44
C CYS A 294 6.29 -18.08 5.97
N SER A 295 5.13 -18.09 6.62
CA SER A 295 5.01 -18.17 8.07
C SER A 295 5.65 -19.45 8.63
N ASN A 296 5.45 -20.62 7.99
CA ASN A 296 6.09 -21.86 8.40
C ASN A 296 7.61 -21.85 8.18
N ASN A 297 8.09 -21.31 7.07
CA ASN A 297 9.52 -21.20 6.80
C ASN A 297 10.21 -20.34 7.87
N ILE A 298 9.54 -19.28 8.34
CA ILE A 298 10.03 -18.44 9.43
C ILE A 298 9.99 -19.21 10.75
N ALA A 299 8.90 -19.92 11.04
CA ALA A 299 8.80 -20.78 12.23
C ALA A 299 9.84 -21.92 12.23
N GLN A 300 10.32 -22.36 11.07
CA GLN A 300 11.40 -23.35 10.93
C GLN A 300 12.81 -22.74 11.03
N GLN A 301 12.97 -21.46 10.68
CA GLN A 301 14.19 -20.69 10.90
C GLN A 301 14.33 -20.21 12.36
N ALA A 302 13.23 -20.13 13.11
CA ALA A 302 13.25 -20.12 14.57
C ALA A 302 13.81 -21.46 15.04
N ASP A 303 15.06 -21.45 15.50
CA ASP A 303 15.81 -22.65 15.87
C ASP A 303 14.96 -23.61 16.71
N SER A 304 14.71 -24.81 16.19
CA SER A 304 13.79 -25.83 16.73
C SER A 304 14.08 -26.31 18.17
N SER A 305 15.07 -25.73 18.84
CA SER A 305 15.46 -25.98 20.23
C SER A 305 15.14 -24.87 21.22
N GLN A 306 14.78 -23.65 20.78
CA GLN A 306 14.54 -22.54 21.71
C GLN A 306 13.04 -22.26 21.93
N THR A 307 12.57 -22.59 23.13
CA THR A 307 11.17 -22.39 23.57
C THR A 307 10.94 -21.06 24.29
N SER A 308 11.94 -20.17 24.32
CA SER A 308 11.92 -18.90 25.05
C SER A 308 12.62 -17.80 24.25
N LEU A 309 12.20 -16.56 24.47
CA LEU A 309 12.85 -15.36 23.94
C LEU A 309 14.20 -15.06 24.64
N THR A 310 14.51 -15.78 25.72
CA THR A 310 15.76 -15.67 26.47
C THR A 310 17.00 -15.72 25.56
N GLY A 311 17.85 -14.70 25.66
CA GLY A 311 19.07 -14.53 24.87
C GLY A 311 18.86 -14.00 23.44
N GLN A 312 17.64 -14.04 22.90
CA GLN A 312 17.34 -13.62 21.53
C GLN A 312 17.12 -12.12 21.38
N LEU A 313 16.99 -11.38 22.48
CA LEU A 313 16.72 -9.95 22.47
C LEU A 313 17.97 -9.10 22.72
N SER A 314 19.13 -9.74 22.86
CA SER A 314 20.40 -9.10 23.26
C SER A 314 20.87 -8.04 22.25
N ASP A 315 20.62 -8.26 20.96
CA ASP A 315 20.96 -7.31 19.91
C ASP A 315 20.10 -6.04 20.00
N PHE A 316 18.79 -6.18 20.29
CA PHE A 316 17.88 -5.04 20.50
C PHE A 316 18.26 -4.24 21.74
N VAL A 317 18.58 -4.93 22.84
CA VAL A 317 19.09 -4.29 24.06
C VAL A 317 20.37 -3.48 23.77
N THR A 318 21.25 -4.01 22.91
CA THR A 318 22.47 -3.29 22.53
C THR A 318 22.16 -2.04 21.71
N ILE A 319 21.25 -2.13 20.72
CA ILE A 319 20.83 -0.99 19.91
C ILE A 319 20.18 0.09 20.77
N GLU A 320 19.32 -0.27 21.72
CA GLU A 320 18.68 0.70 22.61
C GLU A 320 19.67 1.35 23.59
N ASN A 321 20.67 0.62 24.09
CA ASN A 321 21.73 1.22 24.89
C ASN A 321 22.57 2.21 24.07
N ASP A 322 22.92 1.87 22.83
CA ASP A 322 23.59 2.79 21.91
C ASP A 322 22.74 4.05 21.65
N MET A 323 21.44 3.85 21.45
CA MET A 323 20.48 4.94 21.26
C MET A 323 20.39 5.84 22.49
N LEU A 324 20.31 5.24 23.68
CA LEU A 324 20.30 5.97 24.95
C LEU A 324 21.57 6.81 25.13
N ASN A 325 22.73 6.26 24.77
CA ASN A 325 24.00 6.98 24.80
C ASN A 325 23.99 8.18 23.85
N ALA A 326 23.46 8.01 22.62
CA ALA A 326 23.34 9.09 21.66
C ALA A 326 22.38 10.20 22.14
N VAL A 327 21.22 9.84 22.70
CA VAL A 327 20.25 10.79 23.28
C VAL A 327 20.88 11.58 24.44
N ASN A 328 21.59 10.91 25.34
CA ASN A 328 22.28 11.56 26.46
C ASN A 328 23.40 12.50 25.99
N ALA A 329 24.08 12.16 24.90
CA ALA A 329 25.06 13.01 24.22
C ALA A 329 24.42 14.16 23.42
N LYS A 330 23.08 14.21 23.32
CA LYS A 330 22.30 15.10 22.46
C LYS A 330 22.64 14.95 20.97
N ASP A 331 23.17 13.80 20.58
CA ASP A 331 23.38 13.42 19.19
C ASP A 331 22.12 12.76 18.64
N PHE A 332 21.11 13.58 18.33
CA PHE A 332 19.84 13.08 17.82
C PHE A 332 19.92 12.55 16.39
N ALA A 333 20.97 12.89 15.63
CA ALA A 333 21.19 12.29 14.33
C ALA A 333 21.57 10.82 14.50
N ALA A 334 22.55 10.53 15.38
CA ALA A 334 22.92 9.14 15.70
C ALA A 334 21.77 8.38 16.38
N ALA A 335 21.02 9.02 17.29
CA ALA A 335 19.87 8.40 17.94
C ALA A 335 18.79 7.98 16.93
N LYS A 336 18.49 8.83 15.94
CA LYS A 336 17.55 8.48 14.85
C LYS A 336 18.04 7.34 14.00
N THR A 337 19.32 7.31 13.63
CA THR A 337 19.89 6.17 12.91
C THR A 337 19.78 4.87 13.71
N LYS A 338 19.97 4.93 15.04
CA LYS A 338 19.77 3.76 15.91
C LYS A 338 18.30 3.37 16.04
N ALA A 339 17.38 4.32 16.02
CA ALA A 339 15.94 4.03 15.96
C ALA A 339 15.58 3.32 14.65
N ASP A 340 16.14 3.77 13.52
CA ASP A 340 15.97 3.11 12.23
C ASP A 340 16.54 1.69 12.22
N ASP A 341 17.70 1.48 12.86
CA ASP A 341 18.30 0.15 13.03
C ASP A 341 17.44 -0.77 13.91
N LEU A 342 16.82 -0.22 14.96
CA LEU A 342 15.98 -0.94 15.89
C LEU A 342 14.70 -1.44 15.20
N GLU A 343 13.96 -0.54 14.57
CA GLU A 343 12.72 -0.84 13.85
C GLU A 343 12.94 -1.94 12.81
N HIS A 344 13.90 -1.72 11.90
CA HIS A 344 14.16 -2.68 10.83
C HIS A 344 14.50 -4.07 11.35
N ASN A 345 15.43 -4.16 12.33
CA ASN A 345 15.83 -5.46 12.87
C ASN A 345 14.68 -6.13 13.63
N TRP A 346 13.83 -5.35 14.30
CA TRP A 346 12.68 -5.84 15.04
C TRP A 346 11.64 -6.42 14.08
N ASP A 347 11.33 -5.72 12.99
CA ASP A 347 10.38 -6.17 11.96
C ASP A 347 10.86 -7.43 11.24
N VAL A 348 12.14 -7.48 10.86
CA VAL A 348 12.74 -8.67 10.24
C VAL A 348 12.68 -9.87 11.20
N ALA A 349 12.84 -9.63 12.51
CA ALA A 349 12.74 -10.69 13.51
C ALA A 349 11.29 -10.99 13.92
N ALA A 350 10.31 -10.16 13.54
CA ALA A 350 8.97 -10.17 14.12
C ALA A 350 8.30 -11.54 13.97
N ALA A 351 8.28 -12.11 12.76
CA ALA A 351 7.64 -13.40 12.57
C ALA A 351 8.34 -14.55 13.33
N ARG A 352 9.66 -14.49 13.50
CA ARG A 352 10.42 -15.46 14.30
C ARG A 352 10.08 -15.32 15.78
N LEU A 353 10.13 -14.11 16.33
CA LEU A 353 9.88 -13.86 17.75
C LEU A 353 8.40 -14.09 18.14
N LYS A 354 7.45 -13.68 17.28
CA LYS A 354 6.00 -13.97 17.42
C LYS A 354 5.69 -15.45 17.51
N SER A 355 6.45 -16.29 16.79
CA SER A 355 6.25 -17.74 16.80
C SER A 355 6.64 -18.40 18.13
N ILE A 356 7.52 -17.76 18.91
CA ILE A 356 8.01 -18.25 20.19
C ILE A 356 7.07 -17.81 21.31
N ASP A 357 6.84 -16.50 21.46
CA ASP A 357 5.90 -15.95 22.43
C ASP A 357 5.22 -14.68 21.88
N LYS A 358 3.99 -14.86 21.40
CA LYS A 358 3.18 -13.79 20.83
C LYS A 358 2.82 -12.69 21.85
N THR A 359 2.59 -13.06 23.10
CA THR A 359 2.17 -12.10 24.14
C THR A 359 3.35 -11.21 24.50
N ALA A 360 4.50 -11.83 24.82
CA ALA A 360 5.70 -11.09 25.15
C ALA A 360 6.21 -10.24 23.97
N TRP A 361 6.08 -10.75 22.73
CA TRP A 361 6.40 -9.95 21.54
C TRP A 361 5.52 -8.70 21.47
N THR A 362 4.20 -8.82 21.64
CA THR A 362 3.26 -7.68 21.56
C THR A 362 3.54 -6.63 22.64
N ASP A 363 3.90 -7.08 23.85
CA ASP A 363 4.25 -6.16 24.95
C ASP A 363 5.56 -5.40 24.67
N ILE A 364 6.57 -6.08 24.10
CA ILE A 364 7.83 -5.43 23.71
C ILE A 364 7.61 -4.46 22.56
N ASP A 365 6.88 -4.88 21.52
CA ASP A 365 6.56 -4.11 20.32
C ASP A 365 6.00 -2.73 20.66
N GLY A 366 4.96 -2.67 21.51
CA GLY A 366 4.40 -1.39 21.93
C GLY A 366 5.36 -0.48 22.72
N THR A 367 6.38 -1.04 23.38
CA THR A 367 7.43 -0.22 24.01
C THR A 367 8.42 0.32 22.99
N ILE A 368 8.77 -0.48 21.97
CA ILE A 368 9.64 -0.06 20.87
C ILE A 368 8.95 1.05 20.06
N ASP A 369 7.66 0.92 19.76
CA ASP A 369 6.87 1.96 19.09
C ASP A 369 6.96 3.31 19.80
N SER A 370 6.88 3.28 21.14
CA SER A 370 7.01 4.47 21.98
C SER A 370 8.42 5.09 21.88
N VAL A 371 9.47 4.26 21.83
CA VAL A 371 10.85 4.71 21.62
C VAL A 371 11.01 5.37 20.25
N LEU A 372 10.53 4.70 19.19
CA LEU A 372 10.62 5.19 17.82
C LEU A 372 9.88 6.53 17.67
N ALA A 373 8.67 6.64 18.22
CA ALA A 373 7.87 7.86 18.18
C ALA A 373 8.56 9.06 18.86
N ASP A 374 9.12 8.87 20.06
CA ASP A 374 9.77 9.95 20.80
C ASP A 374 11.11 10.38 20.17
N VAL A 375 11.95 9.41 19.78
CA VAL A 375 13.29 9.67 19.23
C VAL A 375 13.23 10.30 17.83
N ARG A 376 12.26 9.88 17.00
CA ARG A 376 12.09 10.43 15.65
C ARG A 376 11.34 11.77 15.62
N SER A 377 10.72 12.17 16.73
CA SER A 377 9.95 13.42 16.81
C SER A 377 10.75 14.65 16.33
N GLY A 378 10.06 15.62 15.71
CA GLY A 378 10.68 16.86 15.22
C GLY A 378 11.16 17.80 16.33
N ASN A 379 10.69 17.61 17.56
CA ASN A 379 11.06 18.40 18.75
C ASN A 379 11.54 17.46 19.86
N GLN A 380 12.78 16.95 19.73
CA GLN A 380 13.30 15.92 20.63
C GLN A 380 13.45 16.43 22.06
N ASP A 381 12.62 15.90 22.96
CA ASP A 381 12.77 16.07 24.39
C ASP A 381 13.63 14.93 24.95
N VAL A 382 14.82 15.27 25.43
CA VAL A 382 15.78 14.32 26.02
C VAL A 382 15.12 13.48 27.10
N ASN A 383 14.30 14.08 27.97
CA ASN A 383 13.72 13.37 29.11
C ASN A 383 12.65 12.38 28.67
N LYS A 384 11.86 12.72 27.64
CA LYS A 384 10.88 11.80 27.05
C LYS A 384 11.57 10.62 26.39
N CYS A 385 12.55 10.90 25.52
CA CYS A 385 13.33 9.86 24.84
C CYS A 385 13.99 8.90 25.84
N VAL A 386 14.66 9.44 26.87
CA VAL A 386 15.30 8.64 27.92
C VAL A 386 14.27 7.81 28.69
N SER A 387 13.09 8.37 28.97
CA SER A 387 12.03 7.66 29.68
C SER A 387 11.45 6.50 28.86
N ALA A 388 11.18 6.73 27.57
CA ALA A 388 10.71 5.71 26.63
C ALA A 388 11.74 4.57 26.47
N ILE A 389 13.01 4.92 26.23
CA ILE A 389 14.10 3.93 26.06
C ILE A 389 14.29 3.10 27.32
N ASN A 390 14.27 3.72 28.51
CA ASN A 390 14.40 2.96 29.76
C ASN A 390 13.19 2.03 30.01
N ALA A 391 11.98 2.45 29.63
CA ALA A 391 10.81 1.60 29.73
C ALA A 391 10.93 0.37 28.81
N SER A 392 11.36 0.57 27.56
CA SER A 392 11.56 -0.54 26.62
C SER A 392 12.72 -1.45 27.02
N LEU A 393 13.88 -0.90 27.40
CA LEU A 393 15.00 -1.66 27.97
C LEU A 393 14.58 -2.49 29.19
N SER A 394 13.70 -1.99 30.06
CA SER A 394 13.21 -2.73 31.21
C SER A 394 12.40 -3.96 30.77
N THR A 395 11.49 -3.80 29.81
CA THR A 395 10.68 -4.89 29.25
C THR A 395 11.57 -5.90 28.53
N LEU A 396 12.43 -5.45 27.61
CA LEU A 396 13.40 -6.28 26.88
C LEU A 396 14.27 -7.10 27.84
N ASN A 397 14.89 -6.47 28.84
CA ASN A 397 15.75 -7.16 29.79
C ASN A 397 14.98 -8.12 30.71
N SER A 398 13.69 -7.86 30.98
CA SER A 398 12.87 -8.78 31.79
C SER A 398 12.54 -10.06 31.01
N THR A 399 12.27 -9.93 29.71
CA THR A 399 11.92 -11.04 28.81
C THR A 399 13.14 -11.79 28.28
N ASN A 400 14.30 -11.12 28.21
CA ASN A 400 15.56 -11.70 27.73
C ASN A 400 16.31 -12.55 28.77
N LYS A 401 15.80 -12.60 30.02
CA LYS A 401 16.33 -13.46 31.11
C LYS A 401 15.86 -14.90 30.96
#